data_AF-A0A651G3Q9-F1
#
_entry.id   AF-A0A651G3Q9-F1
#
_cell.length_a   1.000
_cell.length_b   1.000
_cell.length_c   1.000
_cell.angle_alpha   90.00
_cell.angle_beta   90.00
_cell.angle_gamma   90.00
#
_symmetry.space_group_name_H-M   'P 1'
#
loop_
_entity.id
_entity.type
_entity.pdbx_description
1 polymer ?
#
loop_
_entity_poly.entity_id
_entity_poly.type
_entity_poly.pdbx_seq_one_letter_code
_entity_poly.pdbx_strand_id
1 'polypeptide(L)' 'MLVRFDRESETFQSWPIPSGPVYAGILRHMRTTLDGKALLIHQSGTNHLARVTVERDAPVR' A
#
# COMPACT_ATOMS: atom_id res chain seq x y z
N MET A 1 2.92 -2.43 -7.87
CA MET A 1 1.52 -2.61 -7.43
C MET A 1 1.55 -3.22 -6.03
N LEU A 2 0.72 -2.76 -5.11
CA LEU A 2 0.52 -3.40 -3.82
C LEU A 2 -0.71 -4.32 -3.94
N VAL A 3 -0.61 -5.52 -3.37
CA VAL A 3 -1.69 -6.51 -3.37
C VAL A 3 -1.92 -7.00 -1.94
N ARG A 4 -3.19 -7.07 -1.53
CA ARG A 4 -3.64 -7.69 -0.27
C ARG A 4 -4.61 -8.81 -0.64
N PHE A 5 -4.44 -9.96 0.01
CA PHE A 5 -5.47 -11.00 0.01
C PHE A 5 -6.44 -10.74 1.17
N ASP A 6 -7.73 -10.63 0.88
CA ASP A 6 -8.78 -10.61 1.89
C ASP A 6 -9.24 -12.05 2.17
N ARG A 7 -9.16 -12.45 3.43
CA ARG A 7 -9.49 -13.82 3.86
C ARG A 7 -11.00 -14.03 3.99
N GLU A 8 -11.77 -12.97 4.20
CA GLU A 8 -13.21 -13.06 4.40
C GLU A 8 -13.94 -13.30 3.08
N SER A 9 -13.57 -12.54 2.04
CA SER A 9 -14.13 -12.66 0.70
C SER A 9 -13.32 -13.56 -0.24
N GLU A 10 -12.15 -14.05 0.19
CA GLU A 10 -11.20 -14.82 -0.64
C GLU A 10 -10.80 -14.10 -1.95
N THR A 11 -10.75 -12.77 -1.92
CA THR A 11 -10.41 -11.94 -3.10
C THR A 11 -9.10 -11.18 -2.92
N PHE A 12 -8.51 -10.77 -4.06
CA PHE A 12 -7.37 -9.87 -4.07
C PHE A 12 -7.83 -8.42 -4.23
N GLN A 13 -7.36 -7.55 -3.34
CA GLN A 13 -7.45 -6.11 -3.48
C GLN A 13 -6.10 -5.56 -3.92
N SER A 14 -6.12 -4.43 -4.63
CA SER A 14 -4.88 -3.85 -5.12
C SER A 14 -4.88 -2.34 -5.17
N TRP A 15 -3.71 -1.77 -4.96
CA TRP A 15 -3.47 -0.33 -5.00
C TRP A 15 -2.23 -0.02 -5.84
N PRO A 16 -2.25 1.09 -6.59
CA PRO A 16 -1.05 1.60 -7.22
C PRO A 16 -0.05 2.02 -6.14
N ILE A 17 1.24 1.80 -6.40
CA ILE A 17 2.30 2.43 -5.60
C ILE A 17 2.52 3.82 -6.22
N PRO A 18 2.29 4.92 -5.49
CA PRO A 18 2.43 6.26 -6.05
C PRO A 18 3.91 6.62 -6.13
N SER A 19 4.54 6.17 -7.20
CA SER A 19 5.97 6.42 -7.49
C SER A 19 6.26 7.85 -7.93
N GLY A 20 5.23 8.69 -8.12
CA GLY A 20 5.40 10.04 -8.66
C GLY A 20 6.10 10.00 -10.03
N PRO A 21 7.05 10.91 -10.31
CA PRO A 21 7.76 10.95 -11.58
C PRO A 21 8.86 9.88 -11.72
N VAL A 22 9.17 9.11 -10.66
CA VAL A 22 10.32 8.19 -10.64
C VAL A 22 9.89 6.73 -10.47
N TYR A 23 9.91 5.97 -11.57
CA TYR A 23 9.44 4.57 -11.61
C TYR A 23 10.56 3.53 -11.34
N ALA A 24 11.65 3.93 -10.68
CA ALA A 24 12.79 3.08 -10.31
C ALA A 24 12.84 2.72 -8.82
N GLY A 25 11.77 3.01 -8.07
CA GLY A 25 11.71 2.77 -6.63
C GLY A 25 11.55 1.28 -6.27
N ILE A 26 12.53 0.70 -5.58
CA ILE A 26 12.42 -0.64 -4.97
C ILE A 26 11.71 -0.52 -3.61
N LEU A 27 10.58 -1.21 -3.44
CA LEU A 27 9.90 -1.34 -2.15
C LEU A 27 10.56 -2.47 -1.35
N ARG A 28 11.15 -2.14 -0.19
CA ARG A 28 11.73 -3.15 0.73
C ARG A 28 11.10 -3.16 2.12
N HIS A 29 10.51 -2.04 2.53
CA HIS A 29 9.91 -1.91 3.84
C HIS A 29 8.66 -1.03 3.76
N MET A 30 7.62 -1.43 4.48
CA MET A 30 6.38 -0.67 4.63
C MET A 30 5.83 -0.85 6.04
N ARG A 31 5.03 0.12 6.49
CA ARG A 31 4.35 0.07 7.79
C ARG A 31 2.99 0.75 7.72
N THR A 32 2.09 0.36 8.61
CA THR A 32 0.84 1.08 8.83
C THR A 32 1.09 2.43 9.50
N THR A 33 0.28 3.40 9.12
CA THR A 33 0.10 4.66 9.84
C THR A 33 -0.57 4.40 11.20
N LEU A 34 -0.38 5.33 12.14
CA LEU A 34 -0.90 5.18 13.51
C LEU A 34 -2.43 5.06 13.56
N ASP A 35 -3.14 5.76 12.66
CA ASP A 35 -4.60 5.70 12.54
C ASP A 35 -5.09 4.47 11.76
N GLY A 36 -4.17 3.65 11.23
CA GLY A 36 -4.47 2.46 10.46
C GLY A 36 -5.10 2.70 9.08
N LYS A 37 -5.15 3.95 8.60
CA LYS A 37 -5.85 4.30 7.34
C LYS A 37 -4.96 4.26 6.10
N ALA A 38 -3.66 4.17 6.29
CA ALA A 38 -2.69 4.16 5.20
C ALA A 38 -1.45 3.33 5.51
N LEU A 39 -0.73 2.94 4.46
CA LEU A 39 0.61 2.39 4.49
C LEU A 39 1.62 3.47 4.10
N LEU A 40 2.71 3.55 4.85
CA LEU A 40 3.92 4.29 4.50
C LEU A 40 4.94 3.31 3.92
N ILE A 41 5.45 3.65 2.74
CA ILE A 41 6.37 2.84 1.97
C ILE A 41 7.67 3.63 1.80
N HIS A 42 8.80 3.00 2.11
CA HIS A 42 10.11 3.53 1.74
C HIS A 42 10.60 2.88 0.45
N GLN A 43 10.89 3.72 -0.55
CA GLN A 43 11.44 3.32 -1.83
C GLN A 43 12.97 3.45 -1.79
N SER A 44 13.66 2.34 -1.52
CA SER A 44 15.12 2.36 -1.29
C SER A 44 15.92 2.74 -2.54
N GLY A 45 15.40 2.45 -3.74
CA GLY A 45 16.07 2.75 -5.01
C GLY A 45 16.14 4.24 -5.35
N THR A 46 15.25 5.04 -4.77
CA THR A 46 15.12 6.47 -5.07
C THR A 46 15.22 7.34 -3.81
N ASN A 47 15.23 6.73 -2.62
CA ASN A 47 15.16 7.40 -1.33
C ASN A 47 13.94 8.32 -1.16
N HIS A 48 12.76 7.83 -1.53
CA HIS A 48 11.49 8.54 -1.37
C HIS A 48 10.53 7.79 -0.44
N LEU A 49 9.60 8.53 0.18
CA LEU A 49 8.46 7.98 0.91
C LEU A 49 7.20 8.09 0.06
N ALA A 50 6.43 7.00 0.01
CA ALA A 50 5.13 6.94 -0.62
C ALA A 50 4.06 6.60 0.42
N ARG A 51 2.85 7.14 0.24
CA ARG A 51 1.68 6.86 1.08
C ARG A 51 0.59 6.21 0.24
N VAL A 52 0.09 5.05 0.69
CA VAL A 52 -1.04 4.36 0.07
C VAL A 52 -2.20 4.35 1.06
N THR A 53 -3.28 5.05 0.74
CA THR A 53 -4.52 4.96 1.54
C THR A 53 -5.17 3.61 1.24
N VAL A 54 -5.50 2.86 2.30
CA VAL A 54 -6.19 1.57 2.19
C VAL A 54 -7.57 1.78 2.79
N GLU A 55 -8.58 1.79 1.94
CA GLU A 55 -9.97 1.79 2.41
C GLU A 55 -10.24 0.40 2.98
N ARG A 56 -10.65 0.31 4.26
CA ARG A 56 -11.28 -0.90 4.74
C ARG A 56 -12.65 -0.93 4.07
N ASP A 57 -12.88 -1.91 3.21
CA ASP A 57 -14.24 -2.27 2.87
C ASP A 57 -15.02 -2.47 4.18
N ALA A 58 -16.16 -1.82 4.30
CA ALA A 58 -17.09 -2.11 5.39
C ALA A 58 -17.43 -3.60 5.32
N PRO A 59 -17.58 -4.30 6.47
CA PRO A 59 -17.93 -5.71 6.45
C PRO A 59 -19.20 -5.87 5.61
N VAL A 60 -19.10 -6.69 4.56
CA VAL A 60 -20.27 -7.11 3.79
C VAL A 60 -21.09 -7.97 4.75
N ARG A 61 -22.23 -7.44 5.19
CA ARG A 61 -23.18 -8.16 6.05
C ARG A 61 -23.75 -9.39 5.36
#